data_AF-A0A817ML33-F1
#
_entry.id   AF-A0A817ML33-F1
#
_cell.length_a   1.000
_cell.length_b   1.000
_cell.length_c   1.000
_cell.angle_alpha   90.00
_cell.angle_beta   90.00
_cell.angle_gamma   90.00
#
_symmetry.space_group_name_H-M   'P 1'
#
loop_
_entity.id
_entity.type
_entity.pdbx_description
1 polymer ?
#
loop_
_entity_poly.entity_id
_entity_poly.type
_entity_poly.pdbx_seq_one_letter_code
_entity_poly.pdbx_strand_id
1 'polypeptide(L)'
;MEHIYLTTGEISTLEENTIGQASSNAWHEARQYRISSTNVHLISTRKQDFESLTQTIIDQREKNLHSNFAVRHDEICSTTYPCGLVIDSTAPHICCSPDALLIETSNNNKSYGILECKCVFGELNATWDDLIFTSENFCLEQYHGRLRLRPSKGESAETSAVKSHEVL
;
A
#
# COMPACT_ATOMS: atom_id res chain seq x y z
N MET A 1 -22.58 -9.89 11.76
CA MET A 1 -21.91 -8.59 12.02
C MET A 1 -20.89 -8.66 13.17
N GLU A 2 -20.86 -9.75 13.96
CA GLU A 2 -19.86 -9.98 15.03
C GLU A 2 -18.41 -10.22 14.54
N HIS A 3 -18.20 -10.60 13.28
CA HIS A 3 -16.87 -10.97 12.76
C HIS A 3 -15.91 -9.80 12.45
N ILE A 4 -16.33 -8.55 12.69
CA ILE A 4 -15.54 -7.35 12.32
C ILE A 4 -14.80 -6.75 13.52
N TYR A 5 -15.35 -6.88 14.72
CA TYR A 5 -14.78 -6.30 15.93
C TYR A 5 -13.78 -7.27 16.55
N LEU A 6 -12.54 -6.80 16.72
CA LEU A 6 -11.46 -7.53 17.34
C LEU A 6 -10.83 -6.66 18.41
N THR A 7 -10.42 -7.27 19.52
CA THR A 7 -9.59 -6.65 20.54
C THR A 7 -8.18 -6.39 20.00
N THR A 8 -7.42 -5.51 20.66
CA THR A 8 -6.02 -5.23 20.27
C THR A 8 -5.15 -6.49 20.27
N GLY A 9 -5.39 -7.41 21.21
CA GLY A 9 -4.69 -8.70 21.25
C GLY A 9 -5.02 -9.56 20.03
N GLU A 10 -6.31 -9.69 19.69
CA GLU A 10 -6.75 -10.43 18.50
C GLU A 10 -6.26 -9.81 17.19
N ILE A 11 -6.19 -8.48 17.10
CA ILE A 11 -5.60 -7.77 15.94
C ILE A 11 -4.12 -8.13 15.79
N SER A 12 -3.37 -8.13 16.90
CA SER A 12 -1.94 -8.47 16.88
C SER A 12 -1.72 -9.92 16.47
N THR A 13 -2.50 -10.86 17.04
CA THR A 13 -2.44 -12.28 16.67
C THR A 13 -2.87 -12.52 15.21
N LEU A 14 -3.84 -11.76 14.70
CA LEU A 14 -4.24 -11.85 13.31
C LEU A 14 -3.11 -11.41 12.38
N GLU A 15 -2.45 -10.30 12.67
CA GLU A 15 -1.32 -9.79 11.89
C GLU A 15 -0.21 -10.84 11.79
N GLU A 16 0.24 -11.39 12.93
CA GLU A 16 1.27 -12.43 13.00
C GLU A 16 0.90 -13.67 12.17
N ASN A 17 -0.34 -14.14 12.28
CA ASN A 17 -0.84 -15.31 11.56
C ASN A 17 -1.07 -15.08 10.07
N THR A 18 -1.00 -13.83 9.62
CA THR A 18 -1.29 -13.43 8.23
C THR A 18 -0.11 -12.78 7.53
N ILE A 19 1.10 -12.87 8.09
CA ILE A 19 2.35 -12.40 7.47
C ILE A 19 2.55 -12.93 6.05
N GLY A 20 2.08 -14.15 5.74
CA GLY A 20 2.10 -14.70 4.37
C GLY A 20 1.17 -14.02 3.36
N GLN A 21 0.37 -13.05 3.81
CA GLN A 21 -0.56 -12.23 3.03
C GLN A 21 -1.40 -13.05 2.05
N ALA A 22 -1.23 -12.85 0.74
CA ALA A 22 -2.00 -13.52 -0.30
C ALA A 22 -1.88 -15.06 -0.29
N SER A 23 -0.86 -15.62 0.37
CA SER A 23 -0.71 -17.08 0.55
C SER A 23 -1.48 -17.63 1.77
N SER A 24 -2.03 -16.76 2.63
CA SER A 24 -2.75 -17.13 3.84
C SER A 24 -4.27 -17.08 3.62
N ASN A 25 -4.95 -18.21 3.84
CA ASN A 25 -6.42 -18.24 3.80
C ASN A 25 -7.03 -17.35 4.88
N ALA A 26 -6.43 -17.31 6.08
CA ALA A 26 -6.88 -16.44 7.16
C ALA A 26 -6.82 -14.96 6.78
N TRP A 27 -5.84 -14.57 5.96
CA TRP A 27 -5.74 -13.22 5.41
C TRP A 27 -6.92 -12.89 4.49
N HIS A 28 -7.25 -13.79 3.56
CA HIS A 28 -8.39 -13.63 2.66
C HIS A 28 -9.71 -13.56 3.43
N GLU A 29 -9.91 -14.46 4.40
CA GLU A 29 -11.10 -14.52 5.23
C GLU A 29 -11.29 -13.26 6.07
N ALA A 30 -10.23 -12.73 6.68
CA ALA A 30 -10.33 -11.51 7.48
C ALA A 30 -10.56 -10.26 6.60
N ARG A 31 -9.96 -10.22 5.41
CA ARG A 31 -10.05 -9.09 4.47
C ARG A 31 -11.40 -9.01 3.75
N GLN A 32 -12.13 -10.12 3.60
CA GLN A 32 -13.36 -10.17 2.79
C GLN A 32 -14.43 -9.16 3.25
N TYR A 33 -14.53 -8.89 4.55
CA TYR A 33 -15.54 -7.99 5.13
C TYR A 33 -15.02 -6.58 5.41
N ARG A 34 -13.81 -6.23 4.93
CA ARG A 34 -13.14 -4.96 5.24
C ARG A 34 -12.82 -4.15 4.00
N ILE A 35 -12.79 -2.85 4.18
CA ILE A 35 -12.30 -1.86 3.23
C ILE A 35 -10.78 -1.88 3.32
N SER A 36 -10.13 -2.34 2.25
CA SER A 36 -8.67 -2.33 2.15
C SER A 36 -8.14 -0.99 1.62
N SER A 37 -6.88 -0.70 1.94
CA SER A 37 -6.13 0.43 1.35
C SER A 37 -6.21 0.48 -0.18
N THR A 38 -6.23 -0.67 -0.86
CA THR A 38 -6.35 -0.74 -2.34
C THR A 38 -7.67 -0.17 -2.87
N ASN A 39 -8.75 -0.25 -2.09
CA ASN A 39 -10.10 0.11 -2.53
C ASN A 39 -10.61 1.41 -1.91
N VAL A 40 -9.91 1.94 -0.90
CA VAL A 40 -10.36 3.12 -0.14
C VAL A 40 -10.58 4.33 -1.04
N HIS A 41 -9.73 4.54 -2.06
CA HIS A 41 -9.88 5.63 -3.02
C HIS A 41 -11.15 5.50 -3.86
N LEU A 42 -11.47 4.29 -4.32
CA LEU A 42 -12.67 4.03 -5.11
C LEU A 42 -13.95 4.29 -4.30
N ILE A 43 -13.90 3.98 -3.00
CA ILE A 43 -15.03 4.16 -2.08
C ILE A 43 -15.17 5.64 -1.69
N SER A 44 -14.08 6.30 -1.31
CA SER A 44 -14.12 7.67 -0.78
C SER A 44 -14.49 8.72 -1.84
N THR A 45 -14.17 8.46 -3.11
CA THR A 45 -14.47 9.37 -4.21
C THR A 45 -15.86 9.15 -4.82
N ARG A 46 -16.54 8.05 -4.47
CA ARG A 46 -17.80 7.68 -5.11
C ARG A 46 -18.97 8.53 -4.60
N LYS A 47 -19.77 9.06 -5.53
CA LYS A 47 -20.95 9.89 -5.23
C LYS A 47 -22.30 9.22 -5.50
N GLN A 48 -22.33 8.16 -6.32
CA GLN A 48 -23.54 7.44 -6.75
C GLN A 48 -23.19 6.01 -7.23
N ASP A 49 -24.18 5.21 -7.66
CA ASP A 49 -23.97 3.87 -8.22
C ASP A 49 -23.21 2.90 -7.29
N PHE A 50 -23.54 2.93 -5.99
CA PHE A 50 -22.86 2.13 -4.96
C PHE A 50 -22.97 0.63 -5.20
N GLU A 51 -24.10 0.15 -5.74
CA GLU A 51 -24.30 -1.27 -6.03
C GLU A 51 -23.29 -1.80 -7.06
N SER A 52 -23.10 -1.04 -8.14
CA SER A 52 -22.12 -1.38 -9.18
C SER A 52 -20.69 -1.32 -8.65
N LEU A 53 -20.38 -0.37 -7.76
CA LEU A 53 -19.07 -0.29 -7.11
C LEU A 53 -18.83 -1.53 -6.24
N THR A 54 -19.81 -1.94 -5.44
CA THR A 54 -19.71 -3.11 -4.57
C THR A 54 -19.44 -4.37 -5.41
N GLN A 55 -20.18 -4.57 -6.49
CA GLN A 55 -19.96 -5.71 -7.39
C GLN A 55 -18.56 -5.67 -8.01
N THR A 56 -18.10 -4.50 -8.46
CA THR A 56 -16.74 -4.34 -9.02
C THR A 56 -15.66 -4.71 -8.01
N ILE A 57 -15.81 -4.29 -6.76
CA ILE A 57 -14.85 -4.60 -5.69
C ILE A 57 -14.82 -6.10 -5.41
N ILE A 58 -15.97 -6.77 -5.43
CA ILE A 58 -16.07 -8.23 -5.26
C ILE A 58 -15.38 -8.93 -6.45
N ASP A 59 -15.71 -8.56 -7.68
CA ASP A 59 -15.16 -9.18 -8.89
C ASP A 59 -13.64 -8.98 -9.03
N GLN A 60 -13.11 -7.81 -8.62
CA GLN A 60 -11.67 -7.54 -8.65
C GLN A 60 -10.90 -8.45 -7.70
N ARG A 61 -11.49 -8.87 -6.58
CA ARG A 61 -10.85 -9.80 -5.64
C ARG A 61 -10.67 -11.17 -6.26
N GLU A 62 -11.63 -11.63 -7.06
CA GLU A 62 -11.57 -12.92 -7.77
C GLU A 62 -10.57 -12.93 -8.93
N LYS A 63 -10.32 -11.76 -9.55
CA LYS A 63 -9.44 -11.63 -10.73
C LYS A 63 -7.96 -11.43 -10.43
N ASN A 64 -7.58 -11.09 -9.19
CA ASN A 64 -6.19 -10.89 -8.80
C ASN A 64 -5.43 -12.23 -8.62
N LEU A 65 -5.47 -13.10 -9.63
CA LEU A 65 -4.52 -14.20 -9.78
C LEU A 65 -3.16 -13.62 -10.20
N HIS A 66 -2.33 -13.37 -9.19
CA HIS A 66 -0.86 -13.43 -9.24
C HIS A 66 -0.14 -12.79 -10.44
N SER A 67 0.18 -11.50 -10.32
CA SER A 67 1.53 -11.08 -10.72
C SER A 67 2.48 -11.56 -9.63
N ASN A 68 3.22 -12.64 -9.88
CA ASN A 68 4.19 -13.28 -8.96
C ASN A 68 5.43 -12.40 -8.71
N PHE A 69 5.25 -11.15 -8.30
CA PHE A 69 6.35 -10.33 -7.79
C PHE A 69 6.24 -10.30 -6.28
N ALA A 70 6.87 -11.31 -5.65
CA ALA A 70 7.08 -11.26 -4.21
C ALA A 70 8.15 -10.21 -3.93
N VAL A 71 7.83 -9.23 -3.08
CA VAL A 71 8.83 -8.30 -2.56
C VAL A 71 9.84 -9.12 -1.76
N ARG A 72 11.08 -9.17 -2.23
CA ARG A 72 12.18 -9.83 -1.52
C ARG A 72 12.76 -8.84 -0.52
N HIS A 73 12.21 -8.85 0.69
CA HIS A 73 12.56 -7.91 1.76
C HIS A 73 14.06 -7.82 2.04
N ASP A 74 14.73 -8.97 2.04
CA ASP A 74 16.17 -9.16 2.19
C ASP A 74 17.00 -8.43 1.12
N GLU A 75 16.41 -8.15 -0.05
CA GLU A 75 17.07 -7.43 -1.14
C GLU A 75 16.87 -5.91 -1.08
N ILE A 76 15.95 -5.41 -0.24
CA ILE A 76 15.67 -3.97 -0.11
C ILE A 76 16.54 -3.35 0.98
N CYS A 77 16.41 -3.81 2.22
CA CYS A 77 17.23 -3.36 3.35
C CYS A 77 17.07 -4.31 4.55
N SER A 78 18.13 -4.45 5.36
CA SER A 78 18.14 -5.28 6.57
C SER A 78 17.21 -4.78 7.69
N THR A 79 16.69 -3.55 7.57
CA THR A 79 15.71 -2.96 8.50
C THR A 79 14.26 -3.17 8.07
N THR A 80 14.02 -3.96 7.00
CA THR A 80 12.67 -4.32 6.55
C THR A 80 12.18 -5.58 7.25
N TYR A 81 10.91 -5.56 7.65
CA TYR A 81 10.22 -6.66 8.31
C TYR A 81 8.94 -6.99 7.55
N PRO A 82 8.62 -8.28 7.37
CA PRO A 82 7.38 -8.68 6.73
C PRO A 82 6.19 -8.33 7.63
N CYS A 83 5.02 -8.14 7.04
CA CYS A 83 3.81 -7.78 7.79
C CYS A 83 2.58 -8.49 7.24
N GLY A 84 1.64 -8.78 8.13
CA GLY A 84 0.36 -9.39 7.81
C GLY A 84 -0.75 -8.38 7.60
N LEU A 85 -1.97 -8.79 7.92
CA LEU A 85 -3.15 -7.92 7.89
C LEU A 85 -3.23 -7.08 9.15
N VAL A 86 -3.13 -5.77 8.99
CA VAL A 86 -3.32 -4.78 10.05
C VAL A 86 -4.75 -4.24 9.98
N ILE A 87 -5.42 -4.19 11.12
CA ILE A 87 -6.77 -3.64 11.27
C ILE A 87 -6.70 -2.40 12.14
N ASP A 88 -7.41 -1.35 11.74
CA ASP A 88 -7.57 -0.16 12.58
C ASP A 88 -8.49 -0.48 13.76
N SER A 89 -7.94 -0.45 14.98
CA SER A 89 -8.69 -0.72 16.21
C SER A 89 -9.85 0.26 16.46
N THR A 90 -9.78 1.47 15.92
CA THR A 90 -10.83 2.51 16.03
C THR A 90 -11.83 2.45 14.89
N ALA A 91 -11.45 1.83 13.77
CA ALA A 91 -12.28 1.61 12.60
C ALA A 91 -12.13 0.17 12.09
N PRO A 92 -12.73 -0.84 12.75
CA PRO A 92 -12.44 -2.25 12.48
C PRO A 92 -12.86 -2.74 11.08
N HIS A 93 -13.63 -1.93 10.35
CA HIS A 93 -13.99 -2.14 8.97
C HIS A 93 -12.88 -1.73 7.99
N ILE A 94 -11.79 -1.10 8.45
CA ILE A 94 -10.64 -0.68 7.65
C ILE A 94 -9.45 -1.61 7.93
N CYS A 95 -8.74 -1.99 6.88
CA CYS A 95 -7.50 -2.77 7.00
C CYS A 95 -6.46 -2.39 5.94
N CYS A 96 -5.21 -2.75 6.18
CA CYS A 96 -4.15 -2.74 5.20
C CYS A 96 -3.20 -3.94 5.39
N SER A 97 -2.45 -4.27 4.35
CA SER A 97 -1.25 -5.09 4.45
C SER A 97 -0.18 -4.36 3.66
N PRO A 98 0.68 -3.59 4.33
CA PRO A 98 1.82 -2.96 3.68
C PRO A 98 2.72 -3.99 3.01
N ASP A 99 3.61 -3.54 2.14
CA ASP A 99 4.62 -4.46 1.60
C ASP A 99 5.65 -4.81 2.67
N ALA A 100 6.12 -3.83 3.48
CA ALA A 100 6.97 -4.09 4.64
C ALA A 100 6.86 -3.01 5.72
N LEU A 101 7.32 -3.34 6.94
CA LEU A 101 7.62 -2.37 7.98
C LEU A 101 9.12 -2.05 7.98
N LEU A 102 9.46 -0.77 8.17
CA LEU A 102 10.84 -0.33 8.37
C LEU A 102 11.04 -0.01 9.85
N ILE A 103 12.03 -0.63 10.48
CA ILE A 103 12.41 -0.32 11.86
C ILE A 103 13.90 -0.01 11.88
N GLU A 104 14.23 1.26 12.08
CA GLU A 104 15.61 1.73 12.19
C GLU A 104 15.93 2.09 13.63
N THR A 105 17.10 1.67 14.13
CA THR A 105 17.59 2.06 15.45
C THR A 105 18.91 2.80 15.29
N SER A 106 18.95 4.07 15.70
CA SER A 106 20.14 4.92 15.67
C SER A 106 20.23 5.71 16.96
N ASN A 107 21.41 5.72 17.61
CA ASN A 107 21.66 6.47 18.85
C ASN A 107 20.58 6.27 19.93
N ASN A 108 20.15 5.02 20.17
CA ASN A 108 19.07 4.63 21.09
C ASN A 108 17.67 5.16 20.74
N ASN A 109 17.50 5.79 19.59
CA ASN A 109 16.20 6.20 19.06
C ASN A 109 15.72 5.18 18.03
N LYS A 110 14.44 4.81 18.11
CA LYS A 110 13.76 3.97 17.12
C LYS A 110 12.91 4.84 16.21
N SER A 111 13.08 4.64 14.91
CA SER A 111 12.24 5.20 13.86
C SER A 111 11.45 4.08 13.20
N TYR A 112 10.20 4.38 12.85
CA TYR A 112 9.29 3.45 12.21
C TYR A 112 8.87 4.02 10.86
N GLY A 113 8.87 3.18 9.84
CA GLY A 113 8.40 3.52 8.50
C GLY A 113 7.56 2.39 7.92
N ILE A 114 6.86 2.71 6.84
CA ILE A 114 6.07 1.75 6.06
C ILE A 114 6.63 1.77 4.65
N LEU A 115 6.87 0.58 4.09
CA LEU A 115 7.29 0.40 2.73
C LEU A 115 6.10 -0.04 1.86
N GLU A 116 5.90 0.67 0.76
CA GLU A 116 4.98 0.29 -0.31
C GLU A 116 5.77 0.26 -1.63
N CYS A 117 6.01 -0.94 -2.14
CA CYS A 117 6.69 -1.19 -3.39
C CYS A 117 5.71 -1.09 -4.57
N LYS A 118 6.09 -0.33 -5.60
CA LYS A 118 5.34 -0.28 -6.85
C LYS A 118 6.21 -0.81 -7.98
N CYS A 119 5.73 -1.87 -8.63
CA CYS A 119 6.28 -2.31 -9.90
C CYS A 119 5.79 -1.35 -10.98
N VAL A 120 6.72 -0.62 -11.58
CA VAL A 120 6.44 0.26 -12.69
C VAL A 120 6.54 -0.54 -13.98
N PHE A 121 5.40 -0.78 -14.62
CA PHE A 121 5.38 -1.38 -15.96
C PHE A 121 5.70 -0.28 -16.98
N GLY A 122 6.91 -0.31 -17.52
CA GLY A 122 7.38 0.55 -18.59
C GLY A 122 7.87 -0.25 -19.79
N GLU A 123 8.30 0.46 -20.84
CA GLU A 123 8.97 -0.19 -21.97
C GLU A 123 10.22 -0.95 -21.50
N LEU A 124 10.46 -2.14 -22.06
CA LEU A 124 11.60 -2.97 -21.69
C LEU A 124 12.90 -2.15 -21.90
N ASN A 125 13.75 -2.08 -20.87
CA ASN A 125 15.02 -1.34 -20.83
C ASN A 125 14.92 0.19 -20.80
N ALA A 126 13.74 0.78 -20.60
CA ALA A 126 13.64 2.21 -20.34
C ALA A 126 14.26 2.56 -18.98
N THR A 127 15.12 3.58 -18.95
CA THR A 127 15.62 4.14 -17.71
C THR A 127 14.52 4.94 -17.00
N TRP A 128 14.74 5.28 -15.72
CA TRP A 128 13.83 6.18 -15.00
C TRP A 128 13.67 7.52 -15.72
N ASP A 129 14.76 8.07 -16.25
CA ASP A 129 14.73 9.32 -17.01
C ASP A 129 13.89 9.14 -18.28
N ASP A 130 14.09 8.05 -19.03
CA ASP A 130 13.28 7.76 -20.23
C ASP A 130 11.79 7.75 -19.87
N LEU A 131 11.40 7.04 -18.82
CA LEU A 131 9.99 6.95 -18.41
C LEU A 131 9.44 8.29 -17.91
N ILE A 132 10.22 9.09 -17.18
CA ILE A 132 9.81 10.41 -16.68
C ILE A 132 9.54 11.38 -17.84
N PHE A 133 10.38 11.36 -18.87
CA PHE A 133 10.28 12.29 -19.99
C PHE A 133 9.35 11.82 -21.11
N THR A 134 9.15 10.51 -21.27
CA THR A 134 8.36 9.95 -22.39
C THR A 134 6.94 9.56 -21.99
N SER A 135 6.69 9.17 -20.74
CA SER A 135 5.37 8.73 -20.31
C SER A 135 4.58 9.87 -19.67
N GLU A 136 3.55 10.32 -20.38
CA GLU A 136 2.67 11.41 -19.94
C GLU A 136 2.01 11.12 -18.59
N ASN A 137 1.77 9.84 -18.26
CA ASN A 137 1.12 9.41 -17.02
C ASN A 137 2.10 8.77 -16.02
N PHE A 138 3.39 9.02 -16.16
CA PHE A 138 4.37 8.50 -15.21
C PHE A 138 4.19 9.11 -13.82
N CYS A 139 4.26 8.26 -12.79
CA CYS A 139 4.03 8.68 -11.40
C CYS A 139 5.18 9.50 -10.82
N LEU A 140 6.37 9.49 -11.43
CA LEU A 140 7.53 10.25 -10.96
C LEU A 140 7.82 11.45 -11.86
N GLU A 141 8.46 12.45 -11.26
CA GLU A 141 9.04 13.59 -11.95
C GLU A 141 10.39 13.98 -11.33
N GLN A 142 11.20 14.69 -12.10
CA GLN A 142 12.44 15.29 -11.61
C GLN A 142 12.17 16.71 -11.11
N TYR A 143 12.43 16.96 -9.82
CA TYR A 143 12.24 18.24 -9.16
C TYR A 143 13.51 18.65 -8.43
N HIS A 144 14.14 19.75 -8.86
CA HIS A 144 15.45 20.21 -8.37
C HIS A 144 16.53 19.13 -8.33
N GLY A 145 16.61 18.31 -9.39
CA GLY A 145 17.60 17.23 -9.50
C GLY A 145 17.33 16.02 -8.59
N ARG A 146 16.16 15.96 -7.93
CA ARG A 146 15.71 14.81 -7.15
C ARG A 146 14.45 14.20 -7.76
N LEU A 147 14.31 12.89 -7.60
CA LEU A 147 13.08 12.19 -7.96
C LEU A 147 12.02 12.42 -6.89
N ARG A 148 10.78 12.70 -7.32
CA ARG A 148 9.61 12.72 -6.44
C ARG A 148 8.37 12.21 -7.15
N LEU A 149 7.33 11.88 -6.37
CA LEU A 149 6.01 11.60 -6.92
C LEU A 149 5.42 12.87 -7.54
N ARG A 150 4.86 12.74 -8.75
CA ARG A 150 4.17 13.81 -9.45
C ARG A 150 2.87 14.16 -8.69
N PRO A 151 2.59 15.45 -8.43
CA PRO A 151 1.34 15.85 -7.81
C PRO A 151 0.14 15.43 -8.65
N SER A 152 -0.98 15.12 -7.99
CA SER A 152 -2.24 14.86 -8.69
C SER A 152 -2.70 16.13 -9.43
N LYS A 153 -3.38 15.99 -10.58
CA LYS A 153 -3.91 17.13 -11.35
C LYS A 153 -4.89 17.93 -10.47
N GLY A 154 -4.42 19.01 -9.85
CA GLY A 154 -5.19 19.85 -8.92
C GLY A 154 -4.44 20.29 -7.66
N GLU A 155 -3.29 19.68 -7.33
CA GLU A 155 -2.45 20.10 -6.20
C GLU A 155 -1.29 20.99 -6.67
N SER A 156 -1.13 22.17 -6.04
CA SER A 156 -0.01 23.08 -6.30
C SER A 156 1.33 22.47 -5.86
N ALA A 157 2.40 22.75 -6.61
CA ALA A 157 3.74 22.19 -6.38
C ALA A 157 4.33 22.45 -4.99
N GLU A 158 3.89 23.51 -4.29
CA GLU A 158 4.35 23.89 -2.95
C GLU A 158 3.80 22.99 -1.83
N THR A 159 2.59 22.44 -1.98
CA THR A 159 1.99 21.53 -0.98
C THR A 159 2.59 20.12 -1.04
N SER A 160 3.17 19.69 -2.17
CA SER A 160 3.88 18.41 -2.30
C SER A 160 5.31 18.43 -1.75
N ALA A 161 5.94 19.60 -1.62
CA ALA A 161 7.30 19.74 -1.08
C ALA A 161 7.37 19.38 0.41
N VAL A 162 6.28 19.59 1.16
CA VAL A 162 6.20 19.24 2.59
C VAL A 162 6.11 17.72 2.81
N LYS A 163 5.55 16.97 1.85
CA LYS A 163 5.45 15.50 1.91
C LYS A 163 6.72 14.76 1.46
N SER A 164 7.66 15.44 0.81
CA SER A 164 8.87 14.82 0.23
C SER A 164 10.08 14.82 1.18
N HIS A 165 9.93 15.30 2.41
CA HIS A 165 10.93 15.09 3.48
C HIS A 165 10.78 13.76 4.24
N GLU A 166 9.75 12.95 3.92
CA GLU A 166 9.49 11.65 4.55
C GLU A 166 9.69 10.46 3.61
N VAL A 167 10.35 10.63 2.46
CA VAL A 167 10.65 9.54 1.52
C VAL A 167 12.15 9.44 1.30
N LEU A 168 12.81 8.66 2.15
CA LEU A 168 14.09 8.01 1.88
C LEU A 168 14.03 6.59 2.48
#